data_AF-A0A552QTK7-F1
#
_entry.id   AF-A0A552QTK7-F1
#
_cell.length_a   1.000
_cell.length_b   1.000
_cell.length_c   1.000
_cell.angle_alpha   90.00
_cell.angle_beta   90.00
_cell.angle_gamma   90.00
#
_symmetry.space_group_name_H-M   'P 1'
#
loop_
_entity.id
_entity.type
_entity.pdbx_description
1 polymer ?
#
loop_
_entity_poly.entity_id
_entity_poly.type
_entity_poly.pdbx_seq_one_letter_code
_entity_poly.pdbx_strand_id
1 'polypeptide(L)' 'MTEWQPIVPGAGEAQEVARLLLALADDPAHVRTQRGGSEFLVPPYLAEKFVQPEPEPEKPKTTKPRARRSSKESGS' A
#
# COMPACT_ATOMS: atom_id res chain seq x y z
N MET A 1 12.89 3.20 -18.01
CA MET A 1 13.29 1.95 -17.33
C MET A 1 12.21 1.65 -16.32
N THR A 2 11.64 0.45 -16.32
CA THR A 2 10.66 0.06 -15.29
C THR A 2 11.41 -0.13 -13.99
N GLU A 3 11.06 0.66 -12.98
CA GLU A 3 11.60 0.50 -11.63
C GLU A 3 10.97 -0.77 -11.02
N TRP A 4 11.80 -1.65 -10.46
CA TRP A 4 11.34 -2.88 -9.82
C TRP A 4 11.48 -2.75 -8.30
N GLN A 5 10.41 -3.08 -7.58
CA GLN A 5 10.33 -2.99 -6.13
C GLN A 5 10.53 -4.38 -5.50
N PRO A 6 11.45 -4.53 -4.54
CA PRO A 6 11.66 -5.79 -3.84
C PRO A 6 10.65 -5.99 -2.70
N ILE A 7 10.00 -7.16 -2.70
CA ILE A 7 9.16 -7.67 -1.62
C ILE A 7 9.87 -8.86 -0.99
N VAL A 8 10.21 -8.75 0.28
CA VAL A 8 10.82 -9.83 1.06
C VAL A 8 9.73 -10.45 1.95
N PRO A 9 9.24 -11.67 1.66
CA PRO A 9 8.30 -12.36 2.50
C PRO A 9 8.92 -12.70 3.88
N GLY A 10 8.05 -12.82 4.89
CA GLY A 10 8.45 -13.41 6.17
C GLY A 10 8.92 -14.86 6.02
N ALA A 11 9.70 -15.36 6.98
CA ALA A 11 10.19 -16.74 6.96
C ALA A 11 9.01 -17.73 6.95
N GLY A 12 8.93 -18.56 5.92
CA GLY A 12 7.84 -19.52 5.71
C GLY A 12 6.68 -19.02 4.82
N GLU A 13 6.59 -17.72 4.58
CA GLU A 13 5.45 -17.10 3.88
C GLU A 13 5.66 -16.91 2.37
N ALA A 14 6.81 -17.35 1.84
CA ALA A 14 7.19 -17.11 0.45
C ALA A 14 6.17 -17.64 -0.57
N GLN A 15 5.58 -18.82 -0.31
CA GLN A 15 4.54 -19.38 -1.17
C GLN A 15 3.23 -18.59 -1.12
N GLU A 16 2.82 -18.12 0.07
CA GLU A 16 1.60 -17.33 0.23
C GLU A 16 1.75 -15.97 -0.46
N VAL A 17 2.88 -15.31 -0.23
CA VAL A 17 3.21 -14.04 -0.89
C VAL A 17 3.28 -14.20 -2.41
N ALA A 18 3.91 -15.27 -2.93
CA ALA A 18 3.92 -15.55 -4.36
C ALA A 18 2.50 -15.68 -4.94
N ARG A 19 1.60 -16.41 -4.26
CA ARG A 19 0.20 -16.56 -4.69
C ARG A 19 -0.54 -15.24 -4.69
N LEU A 20 -0.38 -14.43 -3.64
CA LEU A 20 -1.01 -13.11 -3.53
C LEU A 20 -0.51 -12.17 -4.63
N LEU A 21 0.80 -12.10 -4.87
CA LEU A 21 1.36 -11.27 -5.93
C LEU A 21 0.86 -11.69 -7.32
N LEU A 22 0.77 -13.01 -7.58
CA LEU A 22 0.22 -13.53 -8.84
C LEU A 22 -1.28 -13.25 -8.98
N ALA A 23 -2.05 -13.27 -7.89
CA ALA A 23 -3.47 -12.92 -7.91
C ALA A 23 -3.72 -11.43 -8.18
N LEU A 24 -2.80 -10.56 -7.74
CA LEU A 24 -2.85 -9.12 -7.98
C LEU A 24 -2.27 -8.71 -9.34
N ALA A 25 -1.47 -9.57 -9.95
CA ALA A 25 -0.80 -9.31 -11.22
C ALA A 25 -1.76 -9.47 -12.40
N ASP A 26 -1.74 -8.49 -13.29
CA ASP A 26 -2.43 -8.59 -14.59
C ASP A 26 -1.72 -9.60 -15.51
N ASP A 27 -0.39 -9.70 -15.38
CA ASP A 27 0.44 -10.65 -16.10
C ASP A 27 1.47 -11.30 -15.17
N PRO A 28 1.65 -12.63 -15.20
CA PRO A 28 2.57 -13.34 -14.31
C PRO A 28 4.04 -12.95 -14.54
N ALA A 29 4.42 -12.43 -15.71
CA ALA A 29 5.78 -11.92 -15.96
C ALA A 29 6.12 -10.67 -15.13
N HIS A 30 5.12 -10.01 -14.53
CA HIS A 30 5.32 -8.92 -13.59
C HIS A 30 5.76 -9.38 -12.19
N VAL A 31 5.74 -10.69 -11.90
CA VAL A 31 6.24 -11.24 -10.63
C VAL A 31 7.52 -12.01 -10.90
N ARG A 32 8.66 -11.44 -10.50
CA ARG A 32 9.98 -12.07 -10.68
C ARG A 32 10.50 -12.59 -9.36
N THR A 33 10.89 -13.85 -9.31
CA THR A 33 11.47 -14.45 -8.11
C THR A 33 12.99 -14.32 -8.12
N GLN A 34 13.57 -13.93 -6.99
CA GLN A 34 15.01 -13.76 -6.76
C GLN A 34 15.45 -14.59 -5.55
N ARG A 35 16.77 -14.76 -5.39
CA ARG A 35 17.40 -15.47 -4.25
C ARG A 35 16.77 -16.84 -3.95
N GLY A 36 16.39 -17.58 -4.99
CA GLY A 36 15.85 -18.94 -4.86
C GLY A 36 14.44 -19.04 -4.28
N GLY A 37 13.64 -17.96 -4.28
CA GLY A 37 12.28 -17.98 -3.73
C GLY A 37 12.05 -17.04 -2.54
N SER A 38 13.12 -16.46 -2.00
CA SER A 38 13.07 -15.66 -0.76
C SER A 38 12.90 -14.16 -1.00
N GLU A 39 12.85 -13.71 -2.25
CA GLU A 39 12.70 -12.30 -2.62
C GLU A 39 11.91 -12.22 -3.92
N PHE A 40 10.97 -11.27 -4.02
CA PHE A 40 10.17 -11.04 -5.23
C PHE A 40 10.39 -9.62 -5.74
N LEU A 41 10.63 -9.46 -7.03
CA LEU A 41 10.70 -8.17 -7.71
C LEU A 41 9.42 -7.96 -8.50
N VAL A 42 8.73 -6.87 -8.20
CA VAL A 42 7.45 -6.51 -8.81
C VAL A 42 7.45 -5.05 -9.26
N PRO A 43 6.65 -4.66 -10.25
CA PRO A 43 6.51 -3.27 -10.63
C PRO A 43 5.81 -2.46 -9.51
N PRO A 44 6.00 -1.12 -9.46
CA PRO A 44 5.50 -0.27 -8.37
C PRO A 44 3.99 -0.36 -8.20
N TYR A 45 3.21 -0.40 -9.29
CA TYR A 45 1.75 -0.52 -9.20
C TYR A 45 1.30 -1.79 -8.46
N LEU A 46 2.08 -2.87 -8.57
CA LEU A 46 1.77 -4.15 -7.94
C LEU A 46 2.23 -4.17 -6.49
N ALA A 47 3.38 -3.56 -6.19
CA ALA A 47 3.80 -3.31 -4.82
C ALA A 47 2.77 -2.46 -4.07
N GLU A 48 2.22 -1.42 -4.70
CA GLU A 48 1.17 -0.59 -4.11
C GLU A 48 -0.10 -1.39 -3.83
N LYS A 49 -0.54 -2.25 -4.76
CA LYS A 49 -1.67 -3.17 -4.56
C LYS A 49 -1.42 -4.20 -3.45
N PHE A 50 -0.17 -4.65 -3.29
CA PHE A 50 0.19 -5.62 -2.26
C PHE A 50 0.28 -4.99 -0.86
N VAL A 51 0.80 -3.76 -0.76
CA VAL A 51 0.91 -3.02 0.52
C VAL A 51 -0.42 -2.38 0.93
N GLN A 52 -1.28 -2.06 -0.04
CA GLN A 52 -2.64 -1.60 0.21
C GLN A 52 -3.61 -2.76 -0.05
N PRO A 53 -3.87 -3.64 0.94
CA PRO A 53 -5.14 -4.36 0.92
C PRO A 53 -6.22 -3.28 0.87
N GLU A 54 -7.21 -3.42 -0.03
CA GLU A 54 -8.28 -2.47 -0.30
C GLU A 54 -8.56 -1.52 0.87
N PRO A 55 -8.59 -0.18 0.67
CA PRO A 55 -9.21 0.65 1.68
C PRO A 55 -10.64 0.16 1.81
N GLU A 56 -10.98 -0.43 2.97
CA GLU A 56 -12.37 -0.52 3.39
C GLU A 56 -13.04 0.81 3.02
N PRO A 57 -14.20 0.80 2.35
CA PRO A 57 -14.77 1.98 1.73
C PRO A 57 -14.77 3.15 2.70
N GLU A 58 -14.19 4.26 2.23
CA GLU A 58 -13.94 5.51 2.94
C GLU A 58 -15.01 5.81 4.00
N LYS A 59 -14.68 5.59 5.29
CA LYS A 59 -15.36 6.34 6.34
C LYS A 59 -14.89 7.79 6.18
N PRO A 60 -15.78 8.75 5.85
CA PRO A 60 -15.35 10.11 5.59
C PRO A 60 -14.66 10.67 6.83
N LYS A 61 -13.42 11.13 6.66
CA LYS A 61 -12.70 11.95 7.63
C LYS A 61 -13.57 13.17 7.95
N THR A 62 -14.32 13.12 9.04
CA THR A 62 -14.86 14.33 9.67
C THR A 62 -13.71 15.08 10.34
N THR A 63 -12.91 15.77 9.52
CA THR A 63 -12.01 16.81 10.00
C THR A 63 -12.82 18.09 10.11
N LYS A 64 -13.31 18.39 11.31
CA LYS A 64 -13.68 19.73 11.79
C LYS A 64 -13.81 19.69 13.32
N PRO A 65 -13.43 20.77 14.05
CA PRO A 65 -13.54 22.15 13.61
C PRO A 65 -12.22 22.92 13.55
N ARG A 66 -12.06 23.63 12.43
CA ARG A 66 -11.27 24.86 12.30
C ARG A 66 -11.90 25.91 13.22
N ALA A 67 -11.44 26.00 14.47
CA ALA A 67 -11.72 27.15 15.32
C ALA A 67 -11.03 28.37 14.71
N ARG A 68 -11.83 29.20 14.04
CA ARG A 68 -11.44 30.52 13.54
C ARG A 68 -10.97 31.39 14.71
N ARG A 69 -9.86 32.08 14.47
CA ARG A 69 -9.35 33.25 15.20
C ARG A 69 -10.40 34.35 15.39
N SER A 70 -10.03 35.25 16.31
CA SER A 70 -10.47 36.64 16.53
C SER A 70 -11.63 36.78 17.52
N SER A 71 -11.38 37.21 18.76
CA SER A 71 -11.03 38.57 19.23
C SER A 71 -12.27 39.36 19.67
N LYS A 72 -12.15 39.90 20.90
CA LYS A 72 -12.53 41.28 21.30
C LYS A 72 -13.93 41.49 21.94
N GLU A 73 -13.87 41.70 23.27
CA GLU A 73 -14.32 42.91 24.00
C GLU A 73 -15.81 43.31 24.08
N SER A 74 -16.25 43.46 25.34
CA SER A 74 -17.24 44.40 25.92
C SER A 74 -18.75 44.21 25.74
N GLY A 75 -19.44 44.25 26.89
CA GLY A 75 -20.74 44.90 27.07
C GLY A 75 -21.83 44.05 27.73
N SER A 76 -22.01 44.15 29.06
CA SER A 76 -23.16 44.84 29.65
C SER A 76 -23.05 44.93 31.18
#